data_AF-A0A7M2QUZ1-F1
#
_entry.id   AF-A0A7M2QUZ1-F1
#
_cell.length_a   1.000
_cell.length_b   1.000
_cell.length_c   1.000
_cell.angle_alpha   90.00
_cell.angle_beta   90.00
_cell.angle_gamma   90.00
#
_symmetry.space_group_name_H-M   'P 1'
#
loop_
_entity.id
_entity.type
_entity.pdbx_description
1 polymer ?
#
loop_
_entity_poly.entity_id
_entity_poly.type
_entity_poly.pdbx_seq_one_letter_code
_entity_poly.pdbx_strand_id
1 'polypeptide(L)'
;MTTNIGIVMVSHSKDIVKGLYDLIHQVAPNVSITFVGGTVDGDIGTSFETVQQAIEENTNDRLFAFYDLGSAKMNLEMAAELSEKEIEIMDVSFIEGVYCTAALFEMNAELSAVINELEKLMIKR
;
A
#
# COMPACT_ATOMS: atom_id res chain seq x y z
N MET A 1 -14.12 15.96 0.91
CA MET A 1 -13.73 15.44 2.23
C MET A 1 -12.36 14.84 2.04
N THR A 2 -11.40 15.08 2.94
CA THR A 2 -10.13 14.33 2.93
C THR A 2 -10.46 12.85 2.96
N THR A 3 -9.99 12.09 1.97
CA THR A 3 -10.13 10.63 1.96
C THR A 3 -9.42 10.10 3.20
N ASN A 4 -10.19 9.59 4.17
CA ASN A 4 -9.67 9.01 5.41
C ASN A 4 -9.10 7.60 5.18
N ILE A 5 -8.51 7.38 3.99
CA ILE A 5 -8.00 6.10 3.50
C ILE A 5 -6.47 6.21 3.48
N GLY A 6 -5.80 5.35 4.23
CA GLY A 6 -4.34 5.24 4.22
C GLY A 6 -3.85 4.31 3.12
N ILE A 7 -2.54 4.35 2.86
CA ILE A 7 -1.85 3.43 1.94
C ILE A 7 -0.89 2.56 2.74
N VAL A 8 -0.93 1.25 2.49
CA VAL A 8 0.08 0.30 2.98
C VAL A 8 0.83 -0.28 1.79
N MET A 9 2.16 -0.18 1.80
CA MET A 9 3.01 -0.76 0.76
C MET A 9 3.78 -1.96 1.30
N VAL A 10 3.69 -3.09 0.61
CA VAL A 10 4.38 -4.33 0.99
C VAL A 10 5.27 -4.80 -0.16
N SER A 11 6.57 -4.86 0.07
CA SER A 11 7.52 -5.38 -0.93
C SER A 11 8.46 -6.41 -0.32
N HIS A 12 8.98 -7.30 -1.15
CA HIS A 12 10.10 -8.15 -0.78
C HIS A 12 11.40 -7.35 -0.63
N SER A 13 11.50 -6.16 -1.24
CA SER A 13 12.71 -5.34 -1.22
C SER A 13 12.49 -4.06 -0.44
N LYS A 14 13.29 -3.88 0.61
CA LYS A 14 13.39 -2.62 1.36
C LYS A 14 13.70 -1.44 0.44
N ASP A 15 14.59 -1.63 -0.52
CA ASP A 15 15.07 -0.55 -1.39
C ASP A 15 13.98 -0.10 -2.37
N ILE A 16 13.18 -1.03 -2.90
CA ILE A 16 12.05 -0.71 -3.79
C ILE A 16 11.03 0.12 -3.03
N VAL A 17 10.57 -0.36 -1.87
CA VAL A 17 9.48 0.30 -1.16
C VAL A 17 9.91 1.63 -0.55
N LYS A 18 11.15 1.73 -0.06
CA LYS A 18 11.71 2.98 0.43
C LYS A 18 11.87 3.99 -0.70
N GLY A 19 12.43 3.58 -1.84
CA GLY A 19 12.58 4.47 -3.00
C GLY A 19 11.23 4.97 -3.52
N LEU A 20 10.20 4.11 -3.50
CA LEU A 20 8.84 4.50 -3.84
C LEU A 20 8.25 5.49 -2.84
N TYR A 21 8.42 5.25 -1.53
CA TYR A 21 8.02 6.20 -0.49
C TYR A 21 8.71 7.56 -0.67
N ASP A 22 10.03 7.58 -0.84
CA ASP A 22 10.83 8.79 -1.01
C ASP A 22 10.34 9.60 -2.23
N LEU A 23 9.98 8.93 -3.33
CA LEU A 23 9.40 9.55 -4.52
C LEU A 23 8.00 10.12 -4.25
N ILE A 24 7.12 9.34 -3.63
CA ILE A 24 5.74 9.75 -3.35
C ILE A 24 5.72 10.92 -2.38
N HIS A 25 6.61 10.94 -1.38
CA HIS A 25 6.66 12.01 -0.39
C HIS A 25 7.01 13.39 -0.99
N GLN A 26 7.62 13.43 -2.19
CA GLN A 26 7.82 14.69 -2.92
C GLN A 26 6.52 15.27 -3.51
N VAL A 27 5.51 14.43 -3.77
CA VAL A 27 4.28 14.83 -4.47
C VAL A 27 3.02 14.72 -3.60
N ALA A 28 3.04 13.88 -2.58
CA ALA A 28 1.92 13.58 -1.69
C ALA A 28 2.36 13.50 -0.22
N PRO A 29 2.92 14.60 0.35
CA PRO A 29 3.50 14.59 1.70
C PRO A 29 2.46 14.44 2.82
N ASN A 30 1.16 14.66 2.54
CA ASN A 30 0.10 14.64 3.54
C ASN A 30 -0.69 13.32 3.57
N VAL A 31 -0.40 12.40 2.66
CA VAL A 31 -1.06 11.08 2.62
C VAL A 31 -0.47 10.17 3.71
N SER A 32 -1.35 9.50 4.47
CA SER A 32 -0.93 8.49 5.46
C SER A 32 -0.42 7.25 4.75
N ILE A 33 0.90 7.08 4.72
CA ILE A 33 1.56 5.96 4.06
C ILE A 33 2.42 5.22 5.09
N THR A 34 2.18 3.92 5.22
CA THR A 34 3.08 2.99 5.93
C THR A 34 3.61 1.95 4.97
N PHE A 35 4.76 1.38 5.29
CA PHE A 35 5.38 0.42 4.40
C PHE A 35 6.29 -0.56 5.10
N VAL A 36 6.43 -1.72 4.48
CA VAL A 36 7.38 -2.77 4.86
C VAL A 36 8.09 -3.27 3.61
N GLY A 37 9.39 -3.49 3.74
CA GLY A 37 10.18 -4.12 2.70
C GLY A 37 11.32 -4.94 3.24
N GLY A 38 11.43 -6.19 2.77
CA GLY A 38 12.43 -7.14 3.23
C GLY A 38 12.05 -7.84 4.54
N THR A 39 12.88 -8.81 4.94
CA THR A 39 12.76 -9.48 6.25
C THR A 39 13.29 -8.58 7.37
N VAL A 40 13.12 -9.02 8.62
CA VAL A 40 13.70 -8.35 9.80
C VAL A 40 15.23 -8.19 9.72
N ASP A 41 15.90 -9.11 9.03
CA ASP A 41 17.35 -9.08 8.79
C ASP A 41 17.74 -8.21 7.58
N GLY A 42 16.76 -7.68 6.85
CA GLY A 42 16.95 -6.83 5.67
C GLY A 42 17.11 -7.59 4.35
N ASP A 43 16.92 -8.91 4.35
CA ASP A 43 16.98 -9.75 3.15
C ASP A 43 15.70 -9.61 2.29
N ILE A 44 15.76 -10.12 1.06
CA ILE A 44 14.60 -10.17 0.17
C ILE A 44 13.54 -11.12 0.75
N GLY A 45 12.34 -10.59 1.05
CA GLY A 45 11.27 -11.37 1.67
C GLY A 45 10.18 -10.51 2.30
N THR A 46 9.10 -11.16 2.74
CA THR A 46 8.06 -10.56 3.61
C THR A 46 7.60 -11.61 4.62
N SER A 47 7.11 -11.16 5.77
CA SER A 47 6.50 -12.02 6.79
C SER A 47 5.16 -11.45 7.24
N PHE A 48 4.29 -12.31 7.75
CA PHE A 48 3.01 -11.91 8.32
C PHE A 48 3.18 -10.83 9.39
N GLU A 49 4.12 -11.02 10.32
CA GLU A 49 4.35 -10.12 11.46
C GLU A 49 4.73 -8.70 11.00
N THR A 50 5.63 -8.61 10.02
CA THR A 50 6.08 -7.31 9.49
C THR A 50 4.97 -6.59 8.69
N VAL A 51 4.09 -7.35 8.02
CA VAL A 51 2.95 -6.79 7.29
C VAL A 51 1.86 -6.31 8.26
N GLN A 52 1.56 -7.12 9.28
CA GLN A 52 0.65 -6.76 10.36
C GLN A 52 1.09 -5.46 11.04
N GLN A 53 2.38 -5.34 11.38
CA GLN A 53 2.92 -4.12 11.97
C GLN A 53 2.70 -2.89 11.07
N ALA A 54 2.99 -2.99 9.76
CA ALA A 54 2.78 -1.87 8.83
C ALA A 54 1.31 -1.45 8.71
N ILE A 55 0.37 -2.41 8.82
CA ILE A 55 -1.07 -2.14 8.88
C ILE A 55 -1.42 -1.41 10.18
N GLU A 56 -0.95 -1.90 11.33
CA GLU A 56 -1.25 -1.35 12.66
C GLU A 56 -0.73 0.08 12.80
N GLU A 57 0.48 0.36 12.33
CA GLU A 57 1.14 1.68 12.36
C GLU A 57 0.42 2.75 11.54
N ASN A 58 -0.40 2.37 10.55
CA ASN A 58 -1.11 3.36 9.74
C ASN A 58 -2.19 4.06 10.56
N THR A 59 -2.27 5.39 10.53
CA THR A 59 -3.21 6.12 11.38
C THR A 59 -4.68 6.02 10.95
N ASN A 60 -4.94 5.53 9.73
CA ASN A 60 -6.29 5.46 9.18
C ASN A 60 -6.90 4.06 9.35
N ASP A 61 -8.21 4.02 9.58
CA ASP A 61 -8.97 2.77 9.77
C ASP A 61 -9.36 2.08 8.46
N ARG A 62 -9.34 2.81 7.35
CA ARG A 62 -9.54 2.26 5.99
C ARG A 62 -8.24 2.35 5.21
N LEU A 63 -7.83 1.27 4.55
CA LEU A 63 -6.51 1.14 3.95
C LEU A 63 -6.59 0.55 2.54
N PHE A 64 -5.84 1.15 1.63
CA PHE A 64 -5.51 0.55 0.34
C PHE A 64 -4.14 -0.11 0.46
N ALA A 65 -4.09 -1.43 0.35
CA ALA A 65 -2.89 -2.22 0.49
C ALA A 65 -2.35 -2.64 -0.89
N PHE A 66 -1.08 -2.33 -1.15
CA PHE A 66 -0.41 -2.64 -2.40
C PHE A 66 0.75 -3.59 -2.15
N TYR A 67 1.01 -4.47 -3.11
CA TYR A 67 2.05 -5.49 -3.01
C TYR A 67 2.81 -5.65 -4.32
N ASP A 68 4.04 -6.18 -4.24
CA ASP A 68 4.85 -6.45 -5.44
C ASP A 68 4.58 -7.83 -6.05
N LEU A 69 4.64 -8.89 -5.25
CA LEU A 69 4.57 -10.29 -5.70
C LEU A 69 3.60 -11.11 -4.85
N GLY A 70 3.17 -12.26 -5.38
CA GLY A 70 2.08 -13.05 -4.81
C GLY A 70 2.26 -13.51 -3.36
N SER A 71 3.49 -13.79 -2.90
CA SER A 71 3.76 -14.12 -1.49
C SER A 71 3.52 -12.95 -0.55
N ALA A 72 3.74 -11.71 -0.99
CA ALA A 72 3.41 -10.53 -0.21
C ALA A 72 1.88 -10.36 -0.10
N LYS A 73 1.13 -10.69 -1.17
CA LYS A 73 -0.34 -10.75 -1.14
C LYS A 73 -0.84 -11.77 -0.12
N MET A 74 -0.27 -12.97 -0.06
CA MET A 74 -0.68 -13.99 0.93
C MET A 74 -0.53 -13.48 2.38
N ASN A 75 0.57 -12.80 2.68
CA ASN A 75 0.78 -12.18 4.00
C ASN A 75 -0.22 -11.05 4.27
N LEU A 76 -0.53 -10.23 3.26
CA LEU A 76 -1.56 -9.19 3.36
C LEU A 76 -2.96 -9.74 3.57
N GLU A 77 -3.35 -10.80 2.86
CA GLU A 77 -4.66 -11.45 3.02
C GLU A 77 -4.83 -11.98 4.45
N MET A 78 -3.83 -12.67 4.98
CA MET A 78 -3.84 -13.16 6.35
C MET A 78 -3.89 -12.02 7.38
N ALA A 79 -3.11 -10.96 7.18
CA ALA A 79 -3.12 -9.80 8.08
C ALA A 79 -4.45 -9.03 8.01
N ALA A 80 -5.05 -8.93 6.83
CA ALA A 80 -6.35 -8.29 6.64
C ALA A 80 -7.48 -9.07 7.32
N GLU A 81 -7.45 -10.41 7.27
CA GLU A 81 -8.43 -11.27 7.96
C GLU A 81 -8.42 -11.10 9.50
N LEU A 82 -7.28 -10.75 10.08
CA LEU A 82 -7.08 -10.62 11.52
C LEU A 82 -7.16 -9.16 12.03
N SER A 83 -7.21 -8.19 11.12
CA SER A 83 -7.21 -6.76 11.45
C SER A 83 -8.62 -6.26 11.77
N GLU A 84 -8.71 -5.26 12.66
CA GLU A 84 -9.95 -4.51 12.89
C GLU A 84 -10.16 -3.39 11.84
N LYS A 85 -9.16 -3.12 11.01
CA LYS A 85 -9.20 -2.09 9.94
C LYS A 85 -9.84 -2.63 8.66
N GLU A 86 -10.50 -1.75 7.90
CA GLU A 86 -11.03 -2.06 6.58
C GLU A 86 -9.90 -2.00 5.54
N ILE A 87 -9.43 -3.16 5.09
CA ILE A 87 -8.29 -3.26 4.17
C ILE A 87 -8.74 -3.74 2.80
N GLU A 88 -8.47 -2.96 1.76
CA GLU A 88 -8.72 -3.28 0.35
C GLU A 88 -7.38 -3.57 -0.33
N ILE A 89 -7.17 -4.83 -0.73
CA ILE A 89 -5.93 -5.26 -1.39
C ILE A 89 -6.04 -4.98 -2.89
N MET A 90 -5.11 -4.18 -3.41
CA MET A 90 -5.14 -3.71 -4.80
C MET A 90 -4.35 -4.62 -5.73
N ASP A 91 -5.05 -5.33 -6.61
CA ASP A 91 -4.47 -6.24 -7.62
C ASP A 91 -3.96 -5.50 -8.88
N VAL A 92 -3.12 -4.48 -8.66
CA VAL A 92 -2.58 -3.56 -9.68
C VAL A 92 -1.05 -3.61 -9.75
N SER A 93 -0.46 -2.92 -10.72
CA SER A 93 0.98 -2.72 -10.75
C SER A 93 1.46 -1.93 -9.53
N PHE A 94 2.46 -2.47 -8.82
CA PHE A 94 2.85 -1.99 -7.50
C PHE A 94 3.27 -0.51 -7.51
N ILE A 95 4.28 -0.17 -8.31
CA ILE A 95 4.85 1.18 -8.32
C ILE A 95 3.83 2.20 -8.84
N GLU A 96 3.26 1.95 -10.01
CA GLU A 96 2.36 2.91 -10.66
C GLU A 96 1.02 3.03 -9.91
N GLY A 97 0.49 1.93 -9.36
CA GLY A 97 -0.75 1.91 -8.59
C GLY A 97 -0.66 2.71 -7.30
N VAL A 98 0.41 2.50 -6.52
CA VAL A 98 0.66 3.28 -5.30
C VAL A 98 0.86 4.76 -5.64
N TYR A 99 1.74 5.07 -6.60
CA TYR A 99 2.03 6.46 -6.97
C TYR A 99 0.77 7.20 -7.43
N CYS A 100 -0.04 6.57 -8.29
CA CYS A 100 -1.29 7.14 -8.78
C CYS A 100 -2.28 7.39 -7.63
N THR A 101 -2.44 6.42 -6.74
CA THR A 101 -3.32 6.53 -5.57
C THR A 101 -2.91 7.68 -4.66
N ALA A 102 -1.62 7.75 -4.31
CA ALA A 102 -1.10 8.78 -3.42
C ALA A 102 -1.27 10.18 -4.01
N ALA A 103 -0.95 10.37 -5.30
CA ALA A 103 -1.13 11.64 -5.98
C ALA A 103 -2.60 12.09 -6.00
N LEU A 104 -3.53 11.16 -6.26
CA LEU A 104 -4.96 11.46 -6.27
C LEU A 104 -5.52 11.73 -4.86
N PHE A 105 -5.05 11.02 -3.84
CA PHE A 105 -5.42 11.27 -2.45
C PHE A 105 -4.94 12.65 -1.98
N GLU A 106 -3.72 13.06 -2.31
CA GLU A 106 -3.21 14.40 -2.01
C GLU A 106 -4.09 15.49 -2.65
N MET A 107 -4.56 15.26 -3.88
CA MET A 107 -5.46 16.16 -4.59
C MET A 107 -6.91 16.12 -4.08
N ASN A 108 -7.21 15.31 -3.05
CA ASN A 108 -8.57 15.07 -2.55
C ASN A 108 -9.53 14.63 -3.66
N ALA A 109 -9.05 13.82 -4.60
CA ALA A 109 -9.86 13.29 -5.68
C ALA A 109 -10.98 12.39 -5.12
N GLU A 110 -12.11 12.34 -5.85
CA GLU A 110 -13.20 11.43 -5.53
C GLU A 110 -12.72 9.97 -5.61
N LEU A 111 -13.20 9.13 -4.70
CA LEU A 111 -12.80 7.72 -4.63
C LEU A 111 -13.06 6.99 -5.96
N SER A 112 -14.15 7.32 -6.66
CA SER A 112 -14.45 6.76 -7.97
C SER A 112 -13.40 7.09 -9.02
N ALA A 113 -12.79 8.27 -8.98
CA ALA A 113 -11.70 8.63 -9.88
C ALA A 113 -10.43 7.80 -9.58
N VAL A 114 -10.13 7.57 -8.30
CA VAL A 114 -9.02 6.71 -7.87
C VAL A 114 -9.21 5.28 -8.37
N ILE A 115 -10.39 4.70 -8.14
CA ILE A 115 -10.71 3.35 -8.60
C ILE A 115 -10.63 3.25 -10.14
N ASN A 116 -11.15 4.23 -10.87
CA ASN A 116 -11.07 4.25 -12.34
C ASN A 116 -9.63 4.26 -12.87
N GLU A 117 -8.70 4.94 -12.19
CA GLU A 117 -7.28 4.91 -12.58
C GLU A 117 -6.63 3.57 -12.20
N LEU A 118 -6.96 3.02 -11.03
CA LEU A 118 -6.46 1.71 -10.60
C LEU A 118 -6.94 0.56 -11.51
N GLU A 119 -8.16 0.61 -12.01
CA GLU A 119 -8.69 -0.37 -12.96
C GLU A 119 -7.82 -0.50 -14.23
N LYS A 120 -7.21 0.60 -14.68
CA LYS A 120 -6.31 0.61 -15.85
C LYS A 120 -4.97 -0.05 -15.57
N LEU A 121 -4.62 -0.22 -14.30
CA LEU A 121 -3.36 -0.78 -13.82
C LEU A 121 -3.49 -2.22 -13.30
N MET A 122 -4.68 -2.82 -13.39
CA MET A 122 -4.91 -4.20 -12.94
C MET A 122 -4.03 -5.19 -13.70
N ILE A 123 -3.31 -6.04 -12.95
CA ILE A 123 -2.46 -7.10 -13.51
C ILE A 123 -3.19 -8.45 -13.51
N LYS A 124 -4.17 -8.64 -12.62
CA LYS A 124 -4.99 -9.85 -12.53
C LYS A 124 -6.46 -9.45 -12.50
N ARG A 125 -7.30 -10.26 -13.16
CA ARG A 125 -8.76 -10.13 -13.15
C ARG A 125 -9.37 -11.18 -12.24
#